data_AF-A0A1Q7ASU5-F1
#
_entry.id   AF-A0A1Q7ASU5-F1
#
_cell.length_a   1.000
_cell.length_b   1.000
_cell.length_c   1.000
_cell.angle_alpha   90.00
_cell.angle_beta   90.00
_cell.angle_gamma   90.00
#
_symmetry.space_group_name_H-M   'P 1'
#
loop_
_entity.id
_entity.type
_entity.pdbx_description
1 polymer ?
#
loop_
_entity_poly.entity_id
_entity_poly.type
_entity_poly.pdbx_seq_one_letter_code
_entity_poly.pdbx_strand_id
1 'polypeptide(L)'
;MADMRDVAASVKGLFDVVLAFDNSLPHLLTAADIVIALRQCHKTLRRNGLLLCSVRDYDAVPRGEPAVHPYGERRRGGEVYRLSQEWTWDSTTHYQLKFVVEQVGAAGPVTVLEAVTRYFAVSIGRLLGLMGEAGFTDCRLLDGIIYQPVLIGRAGRPSP
;
A
#
# COMPACT_ATOMS: atom_id res chain seq x y z
N MET A 1 -15.27 5.94 2.93
CA MET A 1 -13.80 6.02 2.83
C MET A 1 -13.36 7.35 3.40
N ALA A 2 -12.24 7.38 4.14
CA ALA A 2 -11.62 8.59 4.65
C ALA A 2 -10.29 8.82 3.90
N ASP A 3 -9.89 10.08 3.71
CA ASP A 3 -8.56 10.41 3.20
C ASP A 3 -7.52 10.17 4.29
N MET A 4 -6.49 9.36 4.00
CA MET A 4 -5.42 9.06 4.96
C MET A 4 -4.69 10.32 5.42
N ARG A 5 -4.65 11.37 4.59
CA ARG A 5 -4.03 12.66 4.90
C ARG A 5 -4.86 13.51 5.87
N ASP A 6 -6.08 13.07 6.20
CA ASP A 6 -6.95 13.69 7.19
C ASP A 6 -7.65 12.67 8.12
N VAL A 7 -7.09 11.46 8.28
CA VAL A 7 -7.77 10.36 8.99
C VAL A 7 -8.07 10.69 10.46
N ALA A 8 -7.27 11.55 11.10
CA ALA A 8 -7.48 11.96 12.48
C ALA A 8 -8.81 12.70 12.68
N ALA A 9 -9.29 13.45 11.68
CA ALA A 9 -10.60 14.12 11.74
C ALA A 9 -11.78 13.14 11.55
N SER A 10 -11.50 11.95 11.01
CA SER A 10 -12.51 10.95 10.67
C SER A 10 -12.79 9.93 11.79
N VAL A 11 -12.04 9.99 12.89
CA VAL A 11 -12.12 9.03 14.00
C VAL A 11 -12.25 9.74 15.35
N LYS A 12 -12.80 9.04 16.35
CA LYS A 12 -12.89 9.52 17.73
C LYS A 12 -12.05 8.64 18.64
N GLY A 13 -11.24 9.29 19.49
CA GLY A 13 -10.39 8.61 20.46
C GLY A 13 -9.02 8.22 19.91
N LEU A 14 -8.25 7.55 20.75
CA LEU A 14 -6.90 7.09 20.47
C LEU A 14 -6.85 5.57 20.40
N PHE A 15 -5.93 5.05 19.60
CA PHE A 15 -5.74 3.63 19.34
C PHE A 15 -4.38 3.15 19.84
N ASP A 16 -4.32 1.88 20.22
CA ASP A 16 -3.05 1.23 20.58
C ASP A 16 -2.26 0.84 19.33
N VAL A 17 -2.97 0.55 18.24
CA VAL A 17 -2.40 0.16 16.94
C VAL A 17 -3.18 0.80 15.80
N VAL A 18 -2.47 1.29 14.78
CA VAL A 18 -3.01 1.71 13.48
C VAL A 18 -2.38 0.84 12.39
N LEU A 19 -3.19 0.35 11.45
CA LEU A 19 -2.78 -0.49 10.34
C LEU A 19 -2.95 0.25 9.01
N ALA A 20 -1.90 0.27 8.18
CA ALA A 20 -1.96 0.68 6.78
C ALA A 20 -1.41 -0.43 5.88
N PHE A 21 -2.25 -1.44 5.65
CA PHE A 21 -1.84 -2.71 5.01
C PHE A 21 -2.22 -2.74 3.54
N ASP A 22 -1.78 -3.82 2.91
CA ASP A 22 -2.02 -4.21 1.53
C ASP A 22 -1.63 -3.11 0.53
N ASN A 23 -0.44 -2.56 0.72
CA ASN A 23 0.15 -1.61 -0.21
C ASN A 23 -0.73 -0.35 -0.40
N SER A 24 -1.37 0.10 0.68
CA SER A 24 -2.25 1.28 0.68
C SER A 24 -1.49 2.62 0.61
N LEU A 25 -0.38 2.77 1.34
CA LEU A 25 0.42 4.02 1.35
C LEU A 25 0.92 4.47 -0.03
N PRO A 26 1.37 3.58 -0.94
CA PRO A 26 1.77 3.94 -2.30
C PRO A 26 0.71 4.64 -3.16
N HIS A 27 -0.58 4.63 -2.78
CA HIS A 27 -1.59 5.47 -3.44
C HIS A 27 -1.35 6.98 -3.20
N LEU A 28 -0.60 7.33 -2.17
CA LEU A 28 -0.10 8.68 -1.94
C LEU A 28 1.13 8.89 -2.81
N LEU A 29 0.93 9.62 -3.92
CA LEU A 29 1.90 9.71 -5.02
C LEU A 29 3.11 10.62 -4.72
N THR A 30 3.26 11.08 -3.48
CA THR A 30 4.41 11.89 -3.08
C THR A 30 4.88 11.50 -1.68
N ALA A 31 6.18 11.66 -1.44
CA ALA A 31 6.76 11.52 -0.10
C ALA A 31 6.09 12.47 0.91
N ALA A 32 5.73 13.69 0.48
CA ALA A 32 5.06 14.67 1.32
C ALA A 32 3.66 14.21 1.75
N ASP A 33 2.86 13.67 0.82
CA ASP A 33 1.54 13.12 1.14
C ASP A 33 1.64 11.91 2.07
N ILE A 34 2.64 11.04 1.87
CA ILE A 34 2.92 9.93 2.79
C ILE A 34 3.23 10.46 4.19
N VAL A 35 4.11 11.46 4.33
CA VAL A 35 4.43 12.04 5.65
C VAL A 35 3.20 12.68 6.29
N ILE A 36 2.36 13.36 5.52
CA ILE A 36 1.10 13.92 6.04
C ILE A 36 0.21 12.79 6.59
N ALA A 37 -0.03 11.73 5.82
CA ALA A 37 -0.83 10.60 6.26
C ALA A 37 -0.25 9.90 7.50
N LEU A 38 1.06 9.67 7.53
CA LEU A 38 1.76 9.09 8.67
C LEU A 38 1.61 9.98 9.93
N ARG A 39 1.69 11.31 9.78
CA ARG A 39 1.43 12.25 10.88
C ARG A 39 -0.01 12.19 11.37
N GLN A 40 -0.99 12.03 10.48
CA GLN A 40 -2.37 11.82 10.93
C GLN A 40 -2.53 10.51 11.68
N CYS A 41 -1.96 9.40 11.20
CA CYS A 41 -1.93 8.14 11.93
C CYS A 41 -1.29 8.32 13.33
N HIS A 42 -0.15 9.02 13.40
CA HIS A 42 0.53 9.31 14.67
C HIS A 42 -0.38 10.06 15.66
N LYS A 43 -1.14 11.06 15.21
CA LYS A 43 -2.10 11.80 16.05
C LYS A 43 -3.21 10.93 16.64
N THR A 44 -3.55 9.83 15.97
CA THR A 44 -4.59 8.90 16.43
C THR A 44 -4.06 7.83 17.38
N LEU A 45 -2.74 7.74 17.62
CA LEU A 45 -2.15 6.74 18.49
C LEU A 45 -2.05 7.22 19.94
N ARG A 46 -2.22 6.28 20.88
CA ARG A 46 -1.81 6.48 22.29
C ARG A 46 -0.29 6.58 22.39
N ARG A 47 0.21 7.08 23.53
CA ARG A 47 1.64 6.99 23.86
C ARG A 47 2.11 5.53 23.74
N ASN A 48 3.24 5.32 23.08
CA ASN A 48 3.82 4.01 22.77
C ASN A 48 2.95 3.13 21.86
N GLY A 49 1.89 3.67 21.25
CA GLY A 49 1.10 2.98 20.24
C GLY A 49 1.91 2.66 18.99
N LEU A 50 1.44 1.69 18.21
CA LEU A 50 2.15 1.14 17.06
C LEU A 50 1.48 1.56 15.76
N LEU A 51 2.28 2.02 14.81
CA LEU A 51 1.93 1.95 13.40
C LEU A 51 2.51 0.65 12.85
N LEU A 52 1.68 -0.11 12.15
CA LEU A 52 2.12 -1.18 11.26
C LEU A 52 1.66 -0.83 9.84
N CYS A 53 2.54 -0.94 8.86
CA CYS A 53 2.16 -0.80 7.46
C CYS A 53 2.78 -1.89 6.61
N SER A 54 2.09 -2.29 5.53
CA SER A 54 2.64 -3.22 4.55
C SER A 54 2.63 -2.59 3.17
N VAL A 55 3.72 -2.80 2.45
CA VAL A 55 3.89 -2.38 1.05
C VAL A 55 4.50 -3.53 0.28
N ARG A 56 4.35 -3.51 -1.04
CA ARG A 56 5.15 -4.38 -1.90
C ARG A 56 6.64 -4.12 -1.65
N ASP A 57 7.47 -5.15 -1.78
CA ASP A 57 8.92 -4.97 -1.81
C ASP A 57 9.35 -4.27 -3.11
N TYR A 58 9.30 -2.94 -3.12
CA TYR A 58 9.67 -2.14 -4.27
C TYR A 58 11.18 -2.08 -4.54
N ASP A 59 12.00 -2.60 -3.63
CA ASP A 59 13.43 -2.77 -3.86
C ASP A 59 13.71 -4.01 -4.74
N ALA A 60 12.82 -5.02 -4.67
CA ALA A 60 12.87 -6.22 -5.51
C ALA A 60 12.10 -6.09 -6.84
N VAL A 61 11.40 -4.99 -7.09
CA VAL A 61 10.59 -4.78 -8.30
C VAL A 61 11.45 -4.20 -9.44
N PRO A 62 11.50 -4.86 -10.63
CA PRO A 62 12.11 -4.27 -11.83
C PRO A 62 11.38 -2.99 -12.24
N ARG A 63 12.13 -1.92 -12.49
CA ARG A 63 11.61 -0.58 -12.77
C ARG A 63 11.76 -0.23 -14.25
N GLY A 64 10.79 0.50 -14.80
CA GLY A 64 10.86 1.08 -16.15
C GLY A 64 10.38 0.16 -17.28
N GLU A 65 10.14 -1.12 -17.01
CA GLU A 65 9.64 -2.08 -18.01
C GLU A 65 8.18 -2.46 -17.72
N PRO A 66 7.30 -2.48 -18.74
CA PRO A 66 5.95 -3.00 -18.56
C PRO A 66 5.96 -4.46 -18.14
N ALA A 67 5.03 -4.85 -17.27
CA ALA A 67 4.94 -6.21 -16.77
C ALA A 67 3.48 -6.66 -16.64
N VAL A 68 3.22 -7.96 -16.87
CA VAL A 68 1.92 -8.58 -16.63
C VAL A 68 2.06 -9.62 -15.53
N HIS A 69 1.30 -9.46 -14.46
CA HIS A 69 1.30 -10.33 -13.29
C HIS A 69 -0.02 -11.11 -13.22
N PRO A 70 -0.05 -12.40 -13.62
CA PRO A 70 -1.26 -13.22 -13.52
C PRO A 70 -1.52 -13.63 -12.07
N TYR A 71 -2.77 -13.54 -11.64
CA TYR A 71 -3.26 -14.06 -10.35
C TYR A 71 -3.91 -15.46 -10.48
N GLY A 72 -3.92 -15.99 -11.71
CA GLY A 72 -4.46 -17.29 -12.06
C GLY A 72 -5.97 -17.29 -12.22
N GLU A 73 -6.52 -18.50 -12.33
CA GLU A 73 -7.95 -18.71 -12.54
C GLU A 73 -8.72 -18.78 -11.21
N ARG A 74 -9.96 -18.31 -11.20
CA ARG A 74 -10.91 -18.45 -10.09
C ARG A 74 -12.23 -18.96 -10.63
N ARG A 75 -12.86 -19.88 -9.91
CA ARG A 75 -14.18 -20.43 -10.27
C ARG A 75 -15.24 -19.94 -9.30
N ARG A 76 -16.35 -19.42 -9.82
CA ARG A 76 -17.49 -18.97 -9.00
C ARG A 76 -18.79 -19.24 -9.74
N GLY A 77 -19.68 -20.02 -9.13
CA GLY A 77 -20.99 -20.32 -9.73
C GLY A 77 -20.92 -21.08 -11.06
N GLY A 78 -19.88 -21.93 -11.25
CA GLY A 78 -19.67 -22.65 -12.51
C GLY A 78 -18.85 -21.86 -13.55
N GLU A 79 -18.80 -20.54 -13.42
CA GLU A 79 -18.03 -19.65 -14.30
C GLU A 79 -16.54 -19.65 -13.94
N VAL A 80 -15.69 -19.43 -14.94
CA VAL A 80 -14.24 -19.32 -14.80
C VAL A 80 -13.82 -17.88 -15.07
N TYR A 81 -12.98 -17.32 -14.19
CA TYR A 81 -12.43 -15.98 -14.32
C TYR A 81 -10.90 -16.04 -14.32
N ARG A 82 -10.26 -15.23 -15.17
CA ARG A 82 -8.82 -14.96 -15.16
C ARG A 82 -8.56 -13.56 -14.64
N LEU A 83 -7.59 -13.44 -13.74
CA LEU A 83 -7.24 -12.18 -13.10
C LEU A 83 -5.78 -11.86 -13.39
N SER A 84 -5.50 -10.62 -13.74
CA SER A 84 -4.14 -10.12 -13.97
C SER A 84 -3.99 -8.68 -13.50
N GLN A 85 -2.74 -8.29 -13.25
CA GLN A 85 -2.34 -6.89 -13.20
C GLN A 85 -1.40 -6.59 -14.35
N GLU A 86 -1.64 -5.49 -15.04
CA GLU A 86 -0.75 -4.94 -16.06
C GLU A 86 -0.13 -3.66 -15.51
N TRP A 87 1.20 -3.60 -15.50
CA TRP A 87 1.95 -2.48 -14.96
C TRP A 87 2.64 -1.75 -16.10
N THR A 88 2.51 -0.42 -16.10
CA THR A 88 3.19 0.47 -17.03
C THR A 88 3.86 1.58 -16.24
N TRP A 89 5.16 1.78 -16.45
CA TRP A 89 5.92 2.77 -15.69
C TRP A 89 5.85 4.15 -16.34
N ASP A 90 5.48 5.15 -15.55
CA ASP A 90 5.53 6.56 -15.95
C ASP A 90 6.95 7.13 -15.75
N SER A 91 7.68 6.56 -14.78
CA SER A 91 9.06 6.93 -14.41
C SER A 91 9.70 5.77 -13.64
N THR A 92 10.92 5.93 -13.11
CA THR A 92 11.51 4.92 -12.22
C THR A 92 10.82 4.79 -10.86
N THR A 93 9.95 5.74 -10.49
CA THR A 93 9.32 5.78 -9.16
C THR A 93 7.81 5.68 -9.19
N HIS A 94 7.18 5.84 -10.35
CA HIS A 94 5.74 5.83 -10.50
C HIS A 94 5.31 4.91 -11.63
N TYR A 95 4.27 4.14 -11.36
CA TYR A 95 3.66 3.27 -12.36
C TYR A 95 2.16 3.28 -12.24
N GLN A 96 1.52 3.04 -13.36
CA GLN A 96 0.11 2.73 -13.47
C GLN A 96 -0.07 1.21 -13.34
N LEU A 97 -1.05 0.81 -12.55
CA LEU A 97 -1.49 -0.57 -12.42
C LEU A 97 -2.92 -0.65 -12.95
N LYS A 98 -3.13 -1.52 -13.94
CA LYS A 98 -4.45 -1.92 -14.41
C LYS A 98 -4.76 -3.31 -13.89
N PHE A 99 -5.84 -3.44 -13.12
CA PHE A 99 -6.37 -4.72 -12.67
C PHE A 99 -7.44 -5.17 -13.66
N VAL A 100 -7.25 -6.35 -14.25
CA VAL A 100 -8.14 -6.90 -15.26
C VAL A 100 -8.76 -8.20 -14.74
N VAL A 101 -10.08 -8.32 -14.88
CA VAL A 101 -10.81 -9.56 -14.66
C VAL A 101 -11.52 -9.93 -15.94
N GLU A 102 -11.21 -11.10 -16.47
CA GLU A 102 -11.84 -11.67 -17.66
C GLU A 102 -12.68 -12.88 -17.26
N GLN A 103 -13.92 -12.97 -17.73
CA GLN A 103 -14.71 -14.20 -17.67
C GLN A 103 -14.39 -15.05 -18.89
N VAL A 104 -14.03 -16.32 -18.69
CA VAL A 104 -13.73 -17.27 -19.76
C VAL A 104 -15.04 -17.88 -20.25
N GLY A 105 -15.43 -17.56 -21.48
CA GLY A 105 -16.60 -18.13 -22.14
C GLY A 105 -16.24 -19.01 -23.35
N ALA A 106 -17.22 -19.73 -23.88
CA ALA A 106 -17.05 -20.60 -25.06
C ALA A 106 -16.62 -19.83 -26.33
N ALA A 107 -17.01 -18.57 -26.45
CA ALA A 107 -16.63 -17.69 -27.57
C ALA A 107 -15.29 -16.95 -27.34
N GLY A 108 -14.64 -17.16 -26.20
CA GLY A 108 -13.42 -16.46 -25.78
C GLY A 108 -13.57 -15.74 -24.43
N PRO A 109 -12.46 -15.19 -23.89
CA PRO A 109 -12.49 -14.37 -22.69
C PRO A 109 -13.18 -13.02 -22.96
N VAL A 110 -13.96 -12.56 -21.98
CA VAL A 110 -14.61 -11.24 -21.98
C VAL A 110 -14.16 -10.47 -20.75
N THR A 111 -13.61 -9.27 -20.92
CA THR A 111 -13.29 -8.39 -19.80
C THR A 111 -14.56 -7.94 -19.09
N VAL A 112 -14.68 -8.28 -17.81
CA VAL A 112 -15.83 -7.93 -16.96
C VAL A 112 -15.49 -6.85 -15.94
N LEU A 113 -14.20 -6.64 -15.67
CA LEU A 113 -13.71 -5.53 -14.84
C LEU A 113 -12.37 -5.06 -15.37
N GLU A 114 -12.23 -3.74 -15.50
CA GLU A 114 -10.96 -3.05 -15.63
C GLU A 114 -10.93 -1.92 -14.59
N ALA A 115 -9.91 -1.92 -13.73
CA ALA A 115 -9.70 -0.86 -12.74
C ALA A 115 -8.27 -0.36 -12.82
N VAL A 116 -8.09 0.96 -12.90
CA VAL A 116 -6.78 1.59 -13.06
C VAL A 116 -6.46 2.41 -11.82
N THR A 117 -5.23 2.27 -11.32
CA THR A 117 -4.68 3.11 -10.26
C THR A 117 -3.23 3.46 -10.55
N ARG A 118 -2.67 4.40 -9.79
CA ARG A 118 -1.25 4.78 -9.85
C ARG A 118 -0.61 4.54 -8.49
N TYR A 119 0.65 4.17 -8.51
CA TYR A 119 1.44 3.90 -7.33
C TYR A 119 2.77 4.62 -7.35
N PHE A 120 3.16 5.13 -6.19
CA PHE A 120 4.52 5.54 -5.89
C PHE A 120 5.30 4.34 -5.33
N ALA A 121 6.23 3.80 -6.12
CA ALA A 121 7.10 2.68 -5.79
C ALA A 121 8.22 3.09 -4.81
N VAL A 122 7.80 3.50 -3.61
CA VAL A 122 8.65 3.92 -2.50
C VAL A 122 9.42 2.72 -1.92
N SER A 123 10.75 2.81 -1.85
CA SER A 123 11.59 1.76 -1.27
C SER A 123 11.34 1.58 0.23
N ILE A 124 11.71 0.42 0.78
CA ILE A 124 11.57 0.14 2.21
C ILE A 124 12.41 1.12 3.02
N GLY A 125 13.66 1.34 2.59
CA GLY A 125 14.57 2.31 3.23
C GLY A 125 14.00 3.74 3.22
N ARG A 126 13.41 4.18 2.09
CA ARG A 126 12.79 5.51 2.03
C ARG A 126 11.57 5.59 2.95
N LEU A 127 10.71 4.58 2.96
CA LEU A 127 9.51 4.57 3.79
C LEU A 127 9.83 4.60 5.29
N LEU A 128 10.85 3.84 5.73
CA LEU A 128 11.37 3.92 7.11
C LEU A 128 11.82 5.35 7.47
N GLY A 129 12.50 6.03 6.55
CA GLY A 129 12.87 7.44 6.71
C GLY A 129 11.66 8.35 6.87
N LEU A 130 10.64 8.19 6.02
CA LEU A 130 9.39 8.97 6.10
C LEU A 130 8.63 8.74 7.40
N MET A 131 8.66 7.51 7.94
CA MET A 131 8.10 7.21 9.26
C MET A 131 8.83 8.02 10.36
N GLY A 132 10.17 8.11 10.30
CA GLY A 132 10.95 8.96 11.18
C GLY A 132 10.59 10.45 11.05
N GLU A 133 10.48 10.97 9.82
CA GLU A 133 10.07 12.36 9.54
C GLU A 133 8.65 12.69 10.06
N ALA A 134 7.80 11.66 10.21
CA ALA A 134 6.46 11.77 10.77
C ALA A 134 6.39 11.63 12.30
N GLY A 135 7.52 11.39 12.98
CA GLY A 135 7.62 11.30 14.44
C GLY A 135 7.58 9.89 15.01
N PHE A 136 7.59 8.85 14.17
CA PHE A 136 7.73 7.48 14.64
C PHE A 136 9.18 7.18 15.05
N THR A 137 9.32 6.33 16.06
CA THR A 137 10.59 5.85 16.61
C THR A 137 10.65 4.33 16.54
N ASP A 138 11.82 3.72 16.71
CA ASP A 138 12.00 2.25 16.58
C ASP A 138 11.44 1.72 15.24
N CYS A 139 11.65 2.50 14.17
CA CYS A 139 11.19 2.17 12.83
C CYS A 139 12.04 1.03 12.27
N ARG A 140 11.42 -0.10 11.95
CA ARG A 140 12.13 -1.26 11.40
C ARG A 140 11.24 -2.15 10.55
N LEU A 141 11.87 -2.96 9.72
CA LEU A 141 11.22 -4.03 8.98
C LEU A 141 10.93 -5.20 9.93
N LEU A 142 9.73 -5.77 9.80
CA LEU A 142 9.31 -7.06 10.33
C LEU A 142 9.17 -8.02 9.15
N ASP A 143 10.24 -8.77 8.88
CA ASP A 143 10.30 -9.67 7.75
C ASP A 143 9.62 -11.03 8.06
N GLY A 144 9.18 -11.73 7.02
CA GLY A 144 8.64 -13.09 7.10
C GLY A 144 7.29 -13.23 7.81
N ILE A 145 6.58 -12.13 8.09
CA ILE A 145 5.27 -12.16 8.76
C ILE A 145 4.14 -12.53 7.78
N ILE A 146 4.14 -11.88 6.61
CA ILE A 146 3.25 -12.15 5.48
C ILE A 146 4.04 -12.00 4.17
N TYR A 147 3.41 -12.29 3.04
CA TYR A 147 4.05 -12.16 1.72
C TYR A 147 4.61 -10.75 1.43
N GLN A 148 3.93 -9.70 1.91
CA GLN A 148 4.42 -8.33 1.79
C GLN A 148 5.31 -7.95 3.00
N PRO A 149 6.41 -7.20 2.78
CA PRO A 149 7.12 -6.53 3.86
C PRO A 149 6.18 -5.78 4.80
N VAL A 150 6.36 -5.98 6.11
CA VAL A 150 5.65 -5.22 7.15
C VAL A 150 6.64 -4.32 7.85
N LEU A 151 6.37 -3.03 7.93
CA LEU A 151 7.16 -2.07 8.71
C LEU A 151 6.40 -1.74 9.99
N ILE A 152 7.15 -1.57 11.08
CA ILE A 152 6.64 -1.14 12.37
C ILE A 152 7.30 0.18 12.79
N GLY A 153 6.54 1.05 13.45
CA GLY A 153 7.05 2.23 14.14
C GLY A 153 6.24 2.53 15.41
N ARG A 154 6.90 3.07 16.42
CA ARG A 154 6.30 3.46 17.70
C ARG A 154 6.04 4.96 17.74
N ALA A 155 4.84 5.36 18.15
CA ALA A 155 4.54 6.75 18.46
C ALA A 155 5.41 7.18 19.66
N GLY A 156 6.40 8.05 19.40
CA GLY A 156 7.30 8.58 20.42
C GLY A 156 6.56 9.46 21.44
N ARG A 157 7.24 9.84 22.53
CA ARG A 157 6.72 10.95 23.37
C ARG A 157 6.64 12.21 22.48
N PRO A 158 5.59 13.04 22.60
CA PRO A 158 5.69 14.41 22.09
C PRO A 158 6.95 15.04 22.69
N SER A 159 7.73 15.74 21.87
CA SER A 159 8.74 16.65 22.40
C SER A 159 8.06 17.58 23.42
N PRO A 160 8.68 17.82 24.59
CA PRO A 160 8.13 18.72 25.60
C PRO A 160 7.90 20.14 25.05
#